data_AF-A0A2P5BWU4-F1
#
_entry.id   AF-A0A2P5BWU4-F1
#
_cell.length_a   1.000
_cell.length_b   1.000
_cell.length_c   1.000
_cell.angle_alpha   90.00
_cell.angle_beta   90.00
_cell.angle_gamma   90.00
#
_symmetry.space_group_name_H-M   'P 1'
#
loop_
_entity.id
_entity.type
_entity.pdbx_description
1 polymer ?
#
loop_
_entity_poly.entity_id
_entity_poly.type
_entity_poly.pdbx_seq_one_letter_code
_entity_poly.pdbx_strand_id
1 'polypeptide(L)'
;MTKLSSNLEGHEPGLAAVATGSHIDAIPYSGKYDGVVGVLGGIEAINVLKRSGFKPKRSLEVILFTSEEPTRFGISCLGSRLLAGSEALAKALKTMVDGQNVSFFDAARSAGYAKDQDDLSIAFLKKETYTAFVELHIEQGPILEEEGISIGIVTAIAAPASIKVEFEGNGGHAGAVLMPNRNDAGLAAAELALAVERHVLESRSVDSVGTVGILELHPGAINSIPSKSHLQIGANLAFYSCRISPMGMIFIPCYKGYSHKPEEFSSIDDISNGVKVLALTLAKFSLE
;
A
#
# COMPACT_ATOMS: atom_id res chain seq x y z
N MET A 1 -13.40 -1.23 -5.73
CA MET A 1 -12.77 -0.49 -6.84
C MET A 1 -13.73 0.54 -7.38
N THR A 2 -13.29 1.78 -7.53
CA THR A 2 -14.02 2.78 -8.31
C THR A 2 -13.35 2.91 -9.67
N LYS A 3 -14.08 2.63 -10.77
CA LYS A 3 -13.66 3.10 -12.09
C LYS A 3 -13.94 4.60 -12.17
N LEU A 4 -12.92 5.39 -12.49
CA LEU A 4 -13.05 6.84 -12.57
C LEU A 4 -13.58 7.29 -13.94
N SER A 5 -14.23 8.45 -13.99
CA SER A 5 -14.86 9.01 -15.20
C SER A 5 -13.87 9.43 -16.30
N SER A 6 -12.57 9.40 -16.02
CA SER A 6 -11.51 9.83 -16.95
C SER A 6 -11.15 8.78 -18.00
N ASN A 7 -11.77 7.60 -18.03
CA ASN A 7 -11.48 6.53 -18.98
C ASN A 7 -11.56 6.99 -20.45
N LEU A 8 -10.72 6.44 -21.32
CA LEU A 8 -10.72 6.69 -22.77
C LEU A 8 -11.07 5.41 -23.51
N GLU A 9 -12.22 5.39 -24.19
CA GLU A 9 -12.67 4.24 -24.94
C GLU A 9 -11.78 3.98 -26.16
N GLY A 10 -11.40 2.71 -26.33
CA GLY A 10 -10.70 2.25 -27.52
C GLY A 10 -11.66 2.04 -28.69
N HIS A 11 -11.14 2.10 -29.92
CA HIS A 11 -11.95 1.83 -31.10
C HIS A 11 -12.23 0.32 -31.33
N GLU A 12 -11.61 -0.57 -30.55
CA GLU A 12 -11.90 -2.02 -30.50
C GLU A 12 -12.32 -2.44 -29.07
N PRO A 13 -13.60 -2.27 -28.70
CA PRO A 13 -14.08 -2.42 -27.31
C PRO A 13 -14.05 -3.86 -26.77
N GLY A 14 -13.83 -4.87 -27.62
CA GLY A 14 -13.72 -6.27 -27.21
C GLY A 14 -12.34 -6.66 -26.67
N LEU A 15 -11.34 -5.77 -26.78
CA LEU A 15 -9.99 -6.04 -26.32
C LEU A 15 -9.81 -5.69 -24.84
N ALA A 16 -8.95 -6.44 -24.15
CA ALA A 16 -8.56 -6.16 -22.78
C ALA A 16 -7.96 -4.75 -22.67
N ALA A 17 -8.41 -3.97 -21.69
CA ALA A 17 -7.98 -2.59 -21.50
C ALA A 17 -6.53 -2.50 -20.99
N VAL A 18 -5.91 -1.33 -21.16
CA VAL A 18 -4.70 -0.96 -20.41
C VAL A 18 -5.14 -0.12 -19.21
N ALA A 19 -4.70 -0.49 -18.02
CA ALA A 19 -5.06 0.22 -16.81
C ALA A 19 -3.86 1.00 -16.24
N THR A 20 -4.19 2.10 -15.57
CA THR A 20 -3.31 2.83 -14.65
C THR A 20 -4.06 3.09 -13.37
N GLY A 21 -3.36 3.40 -12.28
CA GLY A 21 -4.03 3.72 -11.04
C GLY A 21 -3.10 3.63 -9.85
N SER A 22 -3.67 3.91 -8.69
CA SER A 22 -3.02 3.76 -7.39
C SER A 22 -4.10 3.91 -6.29
N HIS A 23 -3.75 4.47 -5.13
CA HIS A 23 -4.65 4.70 -3.99
C HIS A 23 -4.73 6.19 -3.59
N ILE A 24 -5.65 6.52 -2.70
CA ILE A 24 -5.75 7.86 -2.08
C ILE A 24 -5.93 7.83 -0.57
N ASP A 25 -6.08 6.63 0.01
CA ASP A 25 -5.99 6.47 1.45
C ASP A 25 -4.53 6.61 1.89
N ALA A 26 -4.34 7.04 3.13
CA ALA A 26 -3.04 7.36 3.68
C ALA A 26 -2.99 7.05 5.18
N ILE A 27 -1.78 6.83 5.69
CA ILE A 27 -1.54 6.62 7.12
C ILE A 27 -1.61 7.95 7.91
N PRO A 28 -1.80 7.92 9.24
CA PRO A 28 -1.74 9.13 10.05
C PRO A 28 -0.39 9.86 9.88
N TYR A 29 -0.44 11.19 9.79
CA TYR A 29 0.73 12.05 9.60
C TYR A 29 1.51 11.79 8.29
N SER A 30 0.88 11.23 7.26
CA SER A 30 1.49 11.04 5.95
C SER A 30 1.65 12.35 5.17
N GLY A 31 2.38 12.25 4.06
CA GLY A 31 2.40 13.24 3.01
C GLY A 31 1.13 13.29 2.17
N LYS A 32 1.21 14.04 1.07
CA LYS A 32 0.11 14.26 0.12
C LYS A 32 0.32 13.61 -1.24
N TYR A 33 1.43 12.89 -1.45
CA TYR A 33 1.88 12.41 -2.76
C TYR A 33 1.78 10.89 -2.89
N ASP A 34 2.07 10.17 -1.81
CA ASP A 34 1.93 8.71 -1.71
C ASP A 34 0.54 8.25 -2.18
N GLY A 35 0.50 7.34 -3.15
CA GLY A 35 -0.69 6.92 -3.90
C GLY A 35 -1.34 8.00 -4.80
N VAL A 36 -1.57 9.20 -4.25
CA VAL A 36 -2.33 10.29 -4.88
C VAL A 36 -1.72 10.71 -6.22
N VAL A 37 -0.38 10.75 -6.32
CA VAL A 37 0.33 11.04 -7.58
C VAL A 37 -0.02 10.02 -8.66
N GLY A 38 -0.16 8.75 -8.34
CA GLY A 38 -0.51 7.70 -9.30
C GLY A 38 -1.95 7.83 -9.81
N VAL A 39 -2.88 8.18 -8.93
CA VAL A 39 -4.29 8.36 -9.31
C VAL A 39 -4.48 9.64 -10.13
N LEU A 40 -4.07 10.79 -9.60
CA LEU A 40 -4.24 12.07 -10.30
C LEU A 40 -3.37 12.15 -11.56
N GLY A 41 -2.16 11.59 -11.50
CA GLY A 41 -1.27 11.47 -12.65
C GLY A 41 -1.84 10.58 -13.74
N GLY A 42 -2.49 9.46 -13.39
CA GLY A 42 -3.20 8.61 -14.34
C GLY A 42 -4.39 9.31 -15.01
N ILE A 43 -5.19 10.05 -14.23
CA ILE A 43 -6.28 10.89 -14.76
C ILE A 43 -5.72 11.90 -15.77
N GLU A 44 -4.66 12.62 -15.39
CA GLU A 44 -4.10 13.65 -16.24
C GLU A 44 -3.40 13.08 -17.48
N ALA A 45 -2.71 11.95 -17.36
CA ALA A 45 -2.13 11.24 -18.50
C ALA A 45 -3.18 10.91 -19.56
N ILE A 46 -4.33 10.36 -19.16
CA ILE A 46 -5.43 10.09 -20.11
C ILE A 46 -6.03 11.40 -20.65
N ASN A 47 -6.18 12.44 -19.82
CA ASN A 47 -6.71 13.72 -20.29
C ASN A 47 -5.79 14.40 -21.32
N VAL A 48 -4.46 14.31 -21.17
CA VAL A 48 -3.49 14.79 -22.16
C VAL A 48 -3.69 14.07 -23.50
N LEU A 49 -3.81 12.73 -23.48
CA LEU A 49 -4.06 11.93 -24.69
C LEU A 49 -5.39 12.29 -25.36
N LYS A 50 -6.45 12.51 -24.56
CA LYS A 50 -7.74 13.00 -25.06
C LYS A 50 -7.60 14.35 -25.75
N ARG A 51 -6.94 15.32 -25.10
CA ARG A 51 -6.73 16.67 -25.65
C ARG A 51 -5.86 16.69 -26.90
N SER A 52 -4.94 15.73 -27.04
CA SER A 52 -4.13 15.57 -28.26
C SER A 52 -4.87 14.88 -29.41
N GLY A 53 -6.13 14.47 -29.22
CA GLY A 53 -6.91 13.75 -30.23
C GLY A 53 -6.45 12.30 -30.46
N PHE A 54 -5.70 11.72 -29.51
CA PHE A 54 -5.25 10.34 -29.60
C PHE A 54 -6.44 9.37 -29.52
N LYS A 55 -6.45 8.35 -30.38
CA LYS A 55 -7.47 7.30 -30.42
C LYS A 55 -6.81 5.95 -30.15
N PRO A 56 -6.96 5.40 -28.95
CA PRO A 56 -6.35 4.12 -28.63
C PRO A 56 -7.11 2.97 -29.29
N LYS A 57 -6.42 1.85 -29.53
CA LYS A 57 -7.07 0.62 -30.01
C LYS A 57 -7.80 -0.08 -28.87
N ARG A 58 -7.14 -0.24 -27.73
CA ARG A 58 -7.70 -0.73 -26.45
C ARG A 58 -8.16 0.42 -25.56
N SER A 59 -9.19 0.22 -24.75
CA SER A 59 -9.59 1.23 -23.77
C SER A 59 -8.49 1.48 -22.74
N LEU A 60 -8.38 2.73 -22.29
CA LEU A 60 -7.54 3.14 -21.16
C LEU A 60 -8.42 3.39 -19.94
N GLU A 61 -8.08 2.78 -18.81
CA GLU A 61 -8.84 2.91 -17.56
C GLU A 61 -7.99 3.42 -16.40
N VAL A 62 -8.58 4.28 -15.55
CA VAL A 62 -8.00 4.63 -14.25
C VAL A 62 -8.69 3.85 -13.13
N ILE A 63 -7.88 3.18 -12.32
CA ILE A 63 -8.29 2.38 -11.17
C ILE A 63 -7.96 3.15 -9.89
N LEU A 64 -8.96 3.35 -9.05
CA LEU A 64 -8.74 3.74 -7.66
C LEU A 64 -8.86 2.49 -6.76
N PHE A 65 -7.73 2.07 -6.20
CA PHE A 65 -7.71 1.05 -5.17
C PHE A 65 -8.13 1.62 -3.82
N THR A 66 -8.87 0.82 -3.08
CA THR A 66 -9.39 1.18 -1.76
C THR A 66 -8.58 0.49 -0.68
N SER A 67 -8.13 1.22 0.33
CA SER A 67 -7.42 0.67 1.50
C SER A 67 -6.16 -0.07 1.05
N GLU A 68 -5.28 0.65 0.38
CA GLU A 68 -3.92 0.18 0.10
C GLU A 68 -3.12 0.17 1.39
N GLU A 69 -3.20 1.24 2.17
CA GLU A 69 -2.51 1.36 3.44
C GLU A 69 -3.24 0.55 4.53
N PRO A 70 -2.51 -0.14 5.44
CA PRO A 70 -3.09 -0.98 6.48
C PRO A 70 -3.61 -0.16 7.67
N THR A 71 -4.50 0.81 7.43
CA THR A 71 -4.98 1.75 8.46
C THR A 71 -6.20 1.22 9.21
N ARG A 72 -7.40 1.47 8.67
CA ARG A 72 -8.67 1.28 9.38
C ARG A 72 -8.94 -0.16 9.82
N PHE A 73 -8.60 -1.12 8.96
CA PHE A 73 -8.82 -2.55 9.20
C PHE A 73 -7.52 -3.34 9.38
N GLY A 74 -6.36 -2.66 9.40
CA GLY A 74 -5.06 -3.32 9.56
C GLY A 74 -4.68 -4.27 8.41
N ILE A 75 -5.31 -4.14 7.24
CA ILE A 75 -5.05 -4.97 6.07
C ILE A 75 -4.55 -4.08 4.93
N SER A 76 -3.34 -4.35 4.47
CA SER A 76 -2.79 -3.69 3.30
C SER A 76 -3.37 -4.26 2.00
N CYS A 77 -3.44 -3.38 1.00
CA CYS A 77 -3.78 -3.67 -0.38
C CYS A 77 -5.13 -4.39 -0.50
N LEU A 78 -6.09 -4.04 0.36
CA LEU A 78 -7.37 -4.73 0.49
C LEU A 78 -8.10 -4.73 -0.86
N GLY A 79 -8.21 -3.57 -1.49
CA GLY A 79 -8.90 -3.41 -2.78
C GLY A 79 -8.27 -4.23 -3.90
N SER A 80 -6.95 -4.15 -4.08
CA SER A 80 -6.25 -4.90 -5.14
C SER A 80 -6.22 -6.41 -4.87
N ARG A 81 -6.13 -6.85 -3.62
CA ARG A 81 -6.24 -8.27 -3.22
C ARG A 81 -7.62 -8.84 -3.50
N LEU A 82 -8.68 -8.08 -3.23
CA LEU A 82 -10.05 -8.49 -3.60
C LEU A 82 -10.20 -8.58 -5.12
N LEU A 83 -9.74 -7.57 -5.87
CA LEU A 83 -9.77 -7.63 -7.34
C LEU A 83 -9.00 -8.85 -7.88
N ALA A 84 -7.90 -9.24 -7.23
CA ALA A 84 -7.13 -10.43 -7.56
C ALA A 84 -7.77 -11.76 -7.12
N GLY A 85 -8.99 -11.74 -6.58
CA GLY A 85 -9.74 -12.95 -6.23
C GLY A 85 -9.31 -13.59 -4.92
N SER A 86 -8.84 -12.81 -3.94
CA SER A 86 -8.47 -13.36 -2.62
C SER A 86 -9.70 -13.81 -1.82
N GLU A 87 -10.09 -15.07 -1.98
CA GLU A 87 -11.21 -15.67 -1.23
C GLU A 87 -10.98 -15.68 0.29
N ALA A 88 -9.74 -15.94 0.73
CA ALA A 88 -9.38 -15.91 2.14
C ALA A 88 -9.63 -14.53 2.76
N LEU A 89 -9.25 -13.46 2.05
CA LEU A 89 -9.52 -12.09 2.47
C LEU A 89 -11.02 -11.80 2.47
N ALA A 90 -11.73 -12.17 1.40
CA ALA A 90 -13.18 -11.97 1.32
C ALA A 90 -13.93 -12.66 2.47
N LYS A 91 -13.49 -13.86 2.89
CA LYS A 91 -14.03 -14.56 4.05
C LYS A 91 -13.71 -13.84 5.36
N ALA A 92 -12.46 -13.39 5.54
CA ALA A 92 -12.03 -12.69 6.75
C ALA A 92 -12.78 -11.38 6.98
N LEU A 93 -13.04 -10.61 5.91
CA LEU A 93 -13.74 -9.33 5.99
C LEU A 93 -15.19 -9.44 6.47
N LYS A 94 -15.83 -10.61 6.35
CA LYS A 94 -17.21 -10.83 6.81
C LYS A 94 -17.40 -10.64 8.32
N THR A 95 -16.36 -10.90 9.09
CA THR A 95 -16.40 -10.81 10.56
C THR A 95 -15.48 -9.72 11.09
N MET A 96 -14.87 -8.93 10.21
CA MET A 96 -13.88 -7.94 10.59
C MET A 96 -14.56 -6.63 11.02
N VAL A 97 -14.03 -6.06 12.10
CA VAL A 97 -14.40 -4.74 12.62
C VAL A 97 -13.17 -3.86 12.74
N ASP A 98 -13.35 -2.55 12.66
CA ASP A 98 -12.29 -1.57 12.93
C ASP A 98 -12.11 -1.32 14.45
N GLY A 99 -11.18 -0.44 14.81
CA GLY A 99 -10.90 -0.07 16.20
C GLY A 99 -12.06 0.60 16.94
N GLN A 100 -13.15 0.95 16.26
CA GLN A 100 -14.38 1.50 16.83
C GLN A 100 -15.53 0.49 16.80
N ASN A 101 -15.25 -0.79 16.55
CA ASN A 101 -16.24 -1.87 16.38
C ASN A 101 -17.21 -1.67 15.19
N VAL A 102 -16.85 -0.87 14.20
CA VAL A 102 -17.66 -0.74 12.97
C VAL A 102 -17.29 -1.89 12.03
N SER A 103 -18.29 -2.63 11.54
CA SER A 103 -18.04 -3.73 10.60
C SER A 103 -17.53 -3.22 9.26
N PHE A 104 -16.77 -4.05 8.55
CA PHE A 104 -16.31 -3.74 7.20
C PHE A 104 -17.47 -3.34 6.26
N PHE A 105 -18.58 -4.06 6.32
CA PHE A 105 -19.74 -3.78 5.46
C PHE A 105 -20.46 -2.49 5.85
N ASP A 106 -20.54 -2.14 7.12
CA ASP A 106 -21.11 -0.85 7.54
C ASP A 106 -20.23 0.32 7.08
N ALA A 107 -18.91 0.18 7.19
CA ALA A 107 -17.97 1.16 6.65
C ALA A 107 -18.11 1.31 5.13
N ALA A 108 -18.19 0.18 4.39
CA ALA A 108 -18.37 0.19 2.94
C ALA A 108 -19.71 0.80 2.51
N ARG A 109 -20.81 0.51 3.23
CA ARG A 109 -22.13 1.13 3.01
C ARG A 109 -22.08 2.63 3.28
N SER A 110 -21.49 3.04 4.41
CA SER A 110 -21.29 4.45 4.76
C SER A 110 -20.50 5.22 3.71
N ALA A 111 -19.55 4.58 3.04
CA ALA A 111 -18.74 5.17 1.98
C ALA A 111 -19.40 5.11 0.59
N GLY A 112 -20.59 4.50 0.46
CA GLY A 112 -21.36 4.41 -0.79
C GLY A 112 -20.97 3.24 -1.72
N TYR A 113 -20.16 2.29 -1.24
CA TYR A 113 -19.68 1.16 -2.05
C TYR A 113 -20.62 -0.05 -2.05
N ALA A 114 -21.23 -0.35 -0.90
CA ALA A 114 -22.08 -1.53 -0.76
C ALA A 114 -23.55 -1.19 -1.02
N LYS A 115 -24.11 -1.73 -2.11
CA LYS A 115 -25.57 -1.96 -2.25
C LYS A 115 -25.93 -3.22 -1.44
N ASP A 116 -27.21 -3.53 -1.27
CA ASP A 116 -27.80 -4.49 -0.29
C ASP A 116 -27.30 -5.96 -0.27
N GLN A 117 -26.15 -6.29 -0.86
CA GLN A 117 -25.55 -7.62 -0.86
C GLN A 117 -24.13 -7.59 -0.26
N ASP A 118 -23.95 -8.34 0.83
CA ASP A 118 -22.68 -8.59 1.50
C ASP A 118 -21.85 -9.67 0.75
N ASP A 119 -21.76 -9.55 -0.57
CA ASP A 119 -20.98 -10.44 -1.45
C ASP A 119 -19.80 -9.70 -2.07
N LEU A 120 -18.59 -10.03 -1.61
CA LEU A 120 -17.34 -9.44 -2.10
C LEU A 120 -16.80 -10.13 -3.36
N SER A 121 -17.34 -11.30 -3.73
CA SER A 121 -16.87 -12.03 -4.92
C SER A 121 -17.19 -11.30 -6.23
N ILE A 122 -18.19 -10.41 -6.20
CA ILE A 122 -18.55 -9.53 -7.33
C ILE A 122 -17.41 -8.59 -7.74
N ALA A 123 -16.47 -8.31 -6.81
CA ALA A 123 -15.32 -7.49 -7.08
C ALA A 123 -14.19 -8.26 -7.77
N PHE A 124 -14.27 -9.59 -7.86
CA PHE A 124 -13.17 -10.40 -8.39
C PHE A 124 -13.06 -10.19 -9.91
N LEU A 125 -11.87 -9.85 -10.37
CA LEU A 125 -11.58 -9.75 -11.79
C LEU A 125 -11.12 -11.10 -12.33
N LYS A 126 -11.53 -11.39 -13.57
CA LYS A 126 -10.97 -12.53 -14.29
C LYS A 126 -9.54 -12.19 -14.72
N LYS A 127 -8.70 -13.22 -14.82
CA LYS A 127 -7.42 -13.08 -15.52
C LYS A 127 -7.66 -12.51 -16.91
N GLU A 128 -6.73 -11.69 -17.40
CA GLU A 128 -6.79 -11.06 -18.73
C GLU A 128 -7.86 -9.95 -18.87
N THR A 129 -8.47 -9.49 -17.77
CA THR A 129 -9.33 -8.29 -17.79
C THR A 129 -8.55 -7.06 -18.30
N TYR A 130 -7.27 -7.00 -17.95
CA TYR A 130 -6.33 -5.96 -18.39
C TYR A 130 -5.14 -6.60 -19.11
N THR A 131 -4.73 -6.02 -20.23
CA THR A 131 -3.54 -6.46 -20.98
C THR A 131 -2.25 -5.99 -20.32
N ALA A 132 -2.31 -4.84 -19.62
CA ALA A 132 -1.23 -4.29 -18.83
C ALA A 132 -1.77 -3.34 -17.75
N PHE A 133 -1.04 -3.23 -16.64
CA PHE A 133 -1.26 -2.23 -15.59
C PHE A 133 0.03 -1.42 -15.36
N VAL A 134 -0.04 -0.09 -15.44
CA VAL A 134 1.12 0.79 -15.20
C VAL A 134 0.80 1.75 -14.07
N GLU A 135 1.65 1.81 -13.05
CA GLU A 135 1.46 2.70 -11.91
C GLU A 135 2.57 3.73 -11.83
N LEU A 136 2.20 5.00 -11.75
CA LEU A 136 3.11 6.09 -11.43
C LEU A 136 3.11 6.25 -9.91
N HIS A 137 4.29 6.35 -9.31
CA HIS A 137 4.43 6.50 -7.88
C HIS A 137 5.64 7.38 -7.54
N ILE A 138 5.66 7.95 -6.34
CA ILE A 138 6.89 8.50 -5.77
C ILE A 138 7.83 7.35 -5.37
N GLU A 139 9.13 7.57 -5.43
CA GLU A 139 10.11 6.53 -5.07
C GLU A 139 9.99 6.07 -3.61
N GLN A 140 9.60 6.99 -2.71
CA GLN A 140 9.62 6.81 -1.25
C GLN A 140 11.01 6.46 -0.69
N GLY A 141 12.04 6.64 -1.51
CA GLY A 141 13.46 6.48 -1.20
C GLY A 141 14.26 7.66 -1.76
N PRO A 142 15.55 7.76 -1.40
CA PRO A 142 16.36 8.91 -1.75
C PRO A 142 17.14 8.76 -3.07
N ILE A 143 17.13 7.59 -3.71
CA ILE A 143 18.10 7.23 -4.75
C ILE A 143 17.96 8.13 -5.98
N LEU A 144 16.75 8.34 -6.49
CA LEU A 144 16.54 9.17 -7.68
C LEU A 144 16.95 10.62 -7.44
N GLU A 145 16.71 11.16 -6.24
CA GLU A 145 17.14 12.51 -5.89
C GLU A 145 18.66 12.59 -5.76
N GLU A 146 19.28 11.66 -5.01
CA GLU A 146 20.73 11.62 -4.78
C GLU A 146 21.53 11.43 -6.07
N GLU A 147 21.00 10.63 -7.00
CA GLU A 147 21.63 10.38 -8.31
C GLU A 147 21.26 11.43 -9.37
N GLY A 148 20.30 12.33 -9.08
CA GLY A 148 19.83 13.33 -10.04
C GLY A 148 19.07 12.74 -11.24
N ILE A 149 18.37 11.63 -11.04
CA ILE A 149 17.61 10.90 -12.06
C ILE A 149 16.13 11.24 -11.95
N SER A 150 15.50 11.71 -13.03
CA SER A 150 14.09 12.15 -12.98
C SER A 150 13.05 11.01 -13.05
N ILE A 151 13.43 9.83 -13.56
CA ILE A 151 12.52 8.71 -13.79
C ILE A 151 13.20 7.39 -13.44
N GLY A 152 12.60 6.64 -12.52
CA GLY A 152 12.96 5.25 -12.23
C GLY A 152 12.01 4.28 -12.92
N ILE A 153 12.54 3.21 -13.52
CA ILE A 153 11.74 2.09 -14.03
C ILE A 153 11.84 0.95 -13.03
N VAL A 154 10.75 0.64 -12.35
CA VAL A 154 10.74 -0.38 -11.29
C VAL A 154 10.77 -1.76 -11.92
N THR A 155 11.80 -2.54 -11.60
CA THR A 155 12.00 -3.90 -12.13
C THR A 155 11.50 -4.99 -11.20
N ALA A 156 11.43 -4.72 -9.90
CA ALA A 156 10.98 -5.64 -8.88
C ALA A 156 10.40 -4.90 -7.68
N ILE A 157 9.48 -5.55 -6.97
CA ILE A 157 8.92 -5.09 -5.70
C ILE A 157 9.30 -6.14 -4.65
N ALA A 158 9.77 -5.69 -3.50
CA ALA A 158 10.13 -6.60 -2.42
C ALA A 158 8.90 -7.38 -1.92
N ALA A 159 9.09 -8.65 -1.58
CA ALA A 159 8.02 -9.48 -1.03
C ALA A 159 7.78 -9.10 0.44
N PRO A 160 6.60 -8.59 0.81
CA PRO A 160 6.38 -8.13 2.15
C PRO A 160 6.00 -9.28 3.08
N ALA A 161 6.29 -9.06 4.35
CA ALA A 161 5.83 -9.93 5.43
C ALA A 161 5.46 -9.07 6.64
N SER A 162 4.32 -9.36 7.23
CA SER A 162 3.88 -8.77 8.49
C SER A 162 3.76 -9.85 9.55
N ILE A 163 4.34 -9.64 10.72
CA ILE A 163 4.28 -10.56 11.85
C ILE A 163 3.69 -9.83 13.06
N LYS A 164 2.65 -10.42 13.66
CA LYS A 164 2.10 -10.00 14.95
C LYS A 164 2.62 -10.94 16.04
N VAL A 165 3.17 -10.39 17.12
CA VAL A 165 3.71 -11.14 18.25
C VAL A 165 3.10 -10.62 19.55
N GLU A 166 2.56 -11.53 20.35
CA GLU A 166 2.04 -11.26 21.69
C GLU A 166 2.91 -11.97 22.72
N PHE A 167 3.35 -11.24 23.74
CA PHE A 167 4.06 -11.79 24.89
C PHE A 167 3.18 -11.67 26.13
N GLU A 168 3.25 -12.70 26.98
CA GLU A 168 2.61 -12.72 28.28
C GLU A 168 3.65 -12.96 29.38
N GLY A 169 3.54 -12.17 30.43
CA GLY A 169 4.39 -12.16 31.61
C GLY A 169 3.56 -12.13 32.88
N ASN A 170 4.22 -12.20 34.03
CA ASN A 170 3.54 -12.28 35.33
C ASN A 170 3.06 -10.91 35.83
N GLY A 171 3.63 -9.83 35.30
CA GLY A 171 3.45 -8.48 35.82
C GLY A 171 3.96 -8.31 37.26
N GLY A 172 3.58 -7.21 37.90
CA GLY A 172 3.86 -6.96 39.32
C GLY A 172 4.44 -5.58 39.62
N HIS A 173 4.64 -5.28 40.90
CA HIS A 173 5.13 -3.98 41.34
C HIS A 173 6.62 -3.80 40.99
N ALA A 174 6.95 -2.75 40.22
CA ALA A 174 8.30 -2.53 39.70
C ALA A 174 9.36 -2.31 40.79
N GLY A 175 8.97 -1.91 42.00
CA GLY A 175 9.89 -1.76 43.15
C GLY A 175 9.97 -2.98 44.07
N ALA A 176 8.99 -3.90 44.03
CA ALA A 176 8.89 -4.98 45.03
C ALA A 176 9.29 -6.35 44.47
N VAL A 177 9.02 -6.61 43.19
CA VAL A 177 9.41 -7.87 42.55
C VAL A 177 10.89 -7.80 42.19
N LEU A 178 11.70 -8.67 42.78
CA LEU A 178 13.14 -8.75 42.53
C LEU A 178 13.44 -9.20 41.09
N MET A 179 14.51 -8.68 40.50
CA MET A 179 14.87 -8.92 39.09
C MET A 179 14.92 -10.41 38.69
N PRO A 180 15.49 -11.35 39.47
CA PRO A 180 15.53 -12.76 39.09
C PRO A 180 14.17 -13.43 38.98
N ASN A 181 13.13 -12.85 39.59
CA ASN A 181 11.78 -13.40 39.62
C ASN A 181 10.85 -12.76 38.59
N ARG A 182 11.36 -11.85 37.76
CA ARG A 182 10.55 -11.17 36.76
C ARG A 182 10.39 -12.04 35.52
N ASN A 183 9.16 -12.08 35.03
CA ASN A 183 8.82 -12.50 33.68
C ASN A 183 8.17 -11.29 33.00
N ASP A 184 9.01 -10.42 32.44
CA ASP A 184 8.63 -9.09 31.94
C ASP A 184 8.34 -9.15 30.44
N ALA A 185 7.07 -9.00 30.07
CA ALA A 185 6.67 -9.05 28.67
C ALA A 185 7.26 -7.90 27.84
N GLY A 186 7.40 -6.72 28.44
CA GLY A 186 7.90 -5.53 27.73
C GLY A 186 9.37 -5.65 27.38
N LEU A 187 10.18 -6.22 28.27
CA LEU A 187 11.59 -6.50 27.96
C LEU A 187 11.73 -7.58 26.88
N ALA A 188 10.90 -8.62 26.89
CA ALA A 188 10.90 -9.64 25.83
C ALA A 188 10.57 -9.02 24.45
N ALA A 189 9.61 -8.10 24.39
CA ALA A 189 9.30 -7.37 23.16
C ALA A 189 10.44 -6.44 22.70
N ALA A 190 11.12 -5.76 23.64
CA ALA A 190 12.28 -4.92 23.33
C ALA A 190 13.45 -5.74 22.78
N GLU A 191 13.72 -6.91 23.36
CA GLU A 191 14.74 -7.84 22.86
C GLU A 191 14.43 -8.30 21.42
N LEU A 192 13.16 -8.64 21.14
CA LEU A 192 12.74 -9.01 19.79
C LEU A 192 12.92 -7.82 18.81
N ALA A 193 12.55 -6.61 19.21
CA ALA A 193 12.69 -5.44 18.34
C ALA A 193 14.16 -5.18 17.94
N LEU A 194 15.08 -5.24 18.90
CA LEU A 194 16.52 -5.12 18.64
C LEU A 194 17.07 -6.31 17.84
N ALA A 195 16.53 -7.51 18.05
CA ALA A 195 16.90 -8.68 17.27
C ALA A 195 16.49 -8.58 15.80
N VAL A 196 15.33 -7.99 15.51
CA VAL A 196 14.87 -7.71 14.14
C VAL A 196 15.83 -6.76 13.43
N GLU A 197 16.14 -5.61 14.03
CA GLU A 197 17.10 -4.64 13.45
C GLU A 197 18.45 -5.30 13.16
N ARG A 198 19.02 -5.97 14.16
CA ARG A 198 20.29 -6.68 14.03
C ARG A 198 20.25 -7.71 12.89
N HIS A 199 19.20 -8.52 12.82
CA HIS A 199 19.09 -9.57 11.80
C HIS A 199 19.02 -8.99 10.37
N VAL A 200 18.30 -7.87 10.20
CA VAL A 200 18.21 -7.18 8.92
C VAL A 200 19.57 -6.63 8.49
N LEU A 201 20.29 -5.97 9.41
CA LEU A 201 21.64 -5.46 9.15
C LEU A 201 22.64 -6.59 8.82
N GLU A 202 22.47 -7.78 9.41
CA GLU A 202 23.31 -8.96 9.17
C GLU A 202 22.96 -9.73 7.89
N SER A 203 21.78 -9.49 7.29
CA SER A 203 21.24 -10.28 6.17
C SER A 203 22.08 -10.20 4.87
N ARG A 204 23.09 -9.32 4.82
CA ARG A 204 23.96 -9.00 3.66
C ARG A 204 23.22 -8.48 2.42
N SER A 205 21.90 -8.47 2.43
CA SER A 205 21.07 -7.88 1.40
C SER A 205 21.02 -6.38 1.64
N VAL A 206 21.43 -5.61 0.63
CA VAL A 206 21.41 -4.14 0.69
C VAL A 206 19.99 -3.58 0.69
N ASP A 207 19.01 -4.37 0.22
CA ASP A 207 17.62 -3.96 0.05
C ASP A 207 16.68 -4.59 1.11
N SER A 208 17.24 -5.30 2.09
CA SER A 208 16.45 -5.87 3.18
C SER A 208 16.16 -4.82 4.23
N VAL A 209 14.88 -4.66 4.55
CA VAL A 209 14.40 -3.77 5.61
C VAL A 209 13.45 -4.54 6.52
N GLY A 210 13.40 -4.15 7.80
CA GLY A 210 12.47 -4.70 8.77
C GLY A 210 12.24 -3.69 9.87
N THR A 211 10.97 -3.44 10.18
CA THR A 211 10.56 -2.36 11.06
C THR A 211 9.61 -2.87 12.12
N VAL A 212 9.87 -2.54 13.39
CA VAL A 212 8.87 -2.65 14.45
C VAL A 212 8.09 -1.35 14.51
N GLY A 213 6.93 -1.32 13.87
CA GLY A 213 6.11 -0.11 13.77
C GLY A 213 5.14 0.07 14.94
N ILE A 214 4.80 -1.01 15.64
CA ILE A 214 3.85 -1.00 16.76
C ILE A 214 4.46 -1.76 17.93
N LEU A 215 4.50 -1.12 19.10
CA LEU A 215 4.88 -1.69 20.39
C LEU A 215 3.93 -1.16 21.46
N GLU A 216 3.04 -2.02 21.95
CA GLU A 216 2.07 -1.69 22.98
C GLU A 216 2.39 -2.47 24.26
N LEU A 217 2.39 -1.79 25.39
CA LEU A 217 2.68 -2.38 26.71
C LEU A 217 1.46 -2.28 27.61
N HIS A 218 1.14 -3.36 28.30
CA HIS A 218 0.06 -3.39 29.28
C HIS A 218 0.62 -3.75 30.68
N PRO A 219 0.27 -3.00 31.75
CA PRO A 219 -0.79 -1.98 31.80
C PRO A 219 -0.37 -0.56 31.40
N GLY A 220 0.87 -0.33 30.95
CA GLY A 220 1.34 1.00 30.53
C GLY A 220 1.58 1.97 31.70
N ALA A 221 1.99 1.45 32.86
CA ALA A 221 2.28 2.24 34.06
C ALA A 221 3.77 2.14 34.45
N ILE A 222 4.39 3.28 34.75
CA ILE A 222 5.84 3.37 35.04
C ILE A 222 6.29 2.50 36.23
N ASN A 223 5.40 2.23 37.17
CA ASN A 223 5.67 1.46 38.38
C ASN A 223 5.14 0.02 38.32
N SER A 224 4.78 -0.47 37.14
CA SER A 224 4.30 -1.83 36.91
C SER A 224 5.17 -2.55 35.90
N ILE A 225 5.56 -3.78 36.23
CA ILE A 225 6.18 -4.70 35.29
C ILE A 225 5.12 -5.06 34.24
N PRO A 226 5.39 -4.89 32.94
CA PRO A 226 4.44 -5.28 31.90
C PRO A 226 4.06 -6.75 32.00
N SER A 227 2.76 -7.01 32.08
CA SER A 227 2.20 -8.38 32.06
C SER A 227 1.87 -8.83 30.64
N LYS A 228 1.66 -7.89 29.72
CA LYS A 228 1.50 -8.20 28.29
C LYS A 228 2.20 -7.16 27.45
N SER A 229 2.65 -7.58 26.28
CA SER A 229 3.09 -6.67 25.23
C SER A 229 2.70 -7.19 23.87
N HIS A 230 2.33 -6.28 22.99
CA HIS A 230 1.97 -6.56 21.61
C HIS A 230 2.93 -5.83 20.68
N LEU A 231 3.48 -6.55 19.71
CA LEU A 231 4.48 -6.06 18.77
C LEU A 231 4.04 -6.41 17.34
N GLN A 232 4.14 -5.46 16.41
CA GLN A 232 3.96 -5.73 14.97
C GLN A 232 5.22 -5.38 14.19
N ILE A 233 5.71 -6.36 13.44
CA ILE A 233 6.86 -6.27 12.54
C ILE A 233 6.33 -6.17 11.11
N GLY A 234 6.77 -5.16 10.37
CA GLY A 234 6.55 -5.04 8.93
C GLY A 234 7.86 -5.11 8.16
N ALA A 235 7.86 -5.88 7.07
CA ALA A 235 8.86 -5.83 6.03
C ALA A 235 8.11 -5.50 4.72
N ASN A 236 8.36 -4.33 4.13
CA ASN A 236 7.85 -3.83 2.83
C ASN A 236 6.31 -3.79 2.64
N LEU A 237 5.86 -3.03 1.64
CA LEU A 237 4.48 -3.02 1.12
C LEU A 237 4.47 -3.75 -0.25
N ALA A 238 3.47 -4.61 -0.52
CA ALA A 238 3.34 -5.28 -1.84
C ALA A 238 2.18 -4.74 -2.64
N PHE A 239 2.43 -4.54 -3.92
CA PHE A 239 1.36 -4.41 -4.89
C PHE A 239 0.86 -5.79 -5.36
N TYR A 240 -0.41 -6.10 -5.10
CA TYR A 240 -1.04 -7.38 -5.49
C TYR A 240 -1.60 -7.41 -6.93
N SER A 241 -1.51 -6.30 -7.67
CA SER A 241 -1.98 -6.18 -9.06
C SER A 241 -1.24 -7.12 -10.04
N CYS A 242 -0.06 -7.64 -9.69
CA CYS A 242 0.73 -8.57 -10.50
C CYS A 242 0.03 -9.91 -10.78
N ARG A 243 -1.01 -10.26 -10.02
CA ARG A 243 -1.72 -11.55 -10.15
C ARG A 243 -2.82 -11.54 -11.21
N ILE A 244 -3.23 -10.38 -11.70
CA ILE A 244 -4.35 -10.21 -12.64
C ILE A 244 -3.93 -9.77 -14.04
N SER A 245 -2.77 -9.09 -14.18
CA SER A 245 -2.27 -8.54 -15.43
C SER A 245 -0.75 -8.33 -15.35
N PRO A 246 -0.01 -8.38 -16.48
CA PRO A 246 1.35 -7.84 -16.53
C PRO A 246 1.40 -6.41 -15.98
N MET A 247 2.37 -6.11 -15.11
CA MET A 247 2.46 -4.80 -14.48
C MET A 247 3.86 -4.19 -14.53
N GLY A 248 3.91 -2.86 -14.51
CA GLY A 248 5.14 -2.09 -14.31
C GLY A 248 4.87 -0.82 -13.51
N MET A 249 5.91 -0.26 -12.90
CA MET A 249 5.80 1.02 -12.20
C MET A 249 6.83 2.02 -12.69
N ILE A 250 6.47 3.29 -12.61
CA ILE A 250 7.30 4.45 -12.92
C ILE A 250 7.48 5.20 -11.60
N PHE A 251 8.73 5.38 -11.18
CA PHE A 251 9.06 6.20 -10.01
C PHE A 251 9.52 7.59 -10.41
N ILE A 252 9.13 8.57 -9.60
CA ILE A 252 9.64 9.94 -9.62
C ILE A 252 10.37 10.26 -8.31
N PRO A 253 11.34 11.20 -8.32
CA PRO A 253 12.05 11.63 -7.13
C PRO A 253 11.14 12.04 -5.97
N CYS A 254 11.60 11.76 -4.77
CA CYS A 254 10.98 12.20 -3.52
C CYS A 254 12.03 12.91 -2.68
N TYR A 255 11.70 14.11 -2.20
CA TYR A 255 12.62 14.96 -1.45
C TYR A 255 13.16 14.23 -0.21
N LYS A 256 14.49 14.05 -0.17
CA LYS A 256 15.23 13.28 0.85
C LYS A 256 14.73 11.85 1.07
N GLY A 257 14.00 11.29 0.12
CA GLY A 257 13.29 10.03 0.29
C GLY A 257 12.25 10.04 1.41
N TYR A 258 11.72 11.22 1.78
CA TYR A 258 10.72 11.32 2.83
C TYR A 258 9.37 10.81 2.35
N SER A 259 8.94 9.68 2.91
CA SER A 259 7.58 9.15 2.79
C SER A 259 7.01 8.90 4.19
N HIS A 260 5.69 8.75 4.30
CA HIS A 260 5.02 8.42 5.58
C HIS A 260 5.24 9.47 6.67
N LYS A 261 5.45 10.73 6.25
CA LYS A 261 5.61 11.91 7.10
C LYS A 261 5.14 13.19 6.39
N PRO A 262 4.79 14.27 7.12
CA PRO A 262 4.17 15.46 6.50
C PRO A 262 5.05 16.21 5.50
N GLU A 263 6.37 16.07 5.60
CA GLU A 263 7.35 16.74 4.73
C GLU A 263 7.63 16.00 3.41
N GLU A 264 6.96 14.87 3.16
CA GLU A 264 6.99 14.19 1.86
C GLU A 264 6.68 15.18 0.73
N PHE A 265 7.55 15.20 -0.28
CA PHE A 265 7.47 16.17 -1.35
C PHE A 265 8.04 15.62 -2.66
N SER A 266 7.31 15.83 -3.76
CA SER A 266 7.85 15.75 -5.12
C SER A 266 7.60 17.06 -5.84
N SER A 267 8.58 17.48 -6.64
CA SER A 267 8.50 18.73 -7.39
C SER A 267 7.44 18.64 -8.51
N ILE A 268 6.91 19.78 -8.94
CA ILE A 268 5.93 19.80 -10.04
C ILE A 268 6.56 19.32 -11.36
N ASP A 269 7.85 19.58 -11.56
CA ASP A 269 8.58 19.16 -12.76
C ASP A 269 8.74 17.64 -12.78
N ASP A 270 9.08 17.02 -11.65
CA ASP A 270 9.17 15.56 -11.53
C ASP A 270 7.80 14.89 -11.75
N ILE A 271 6.75 15.44 -11.15
CA ILE A 271 5.38 14.96 -11.37
C ILE A 271 4.99 15.08 -12.84
N SER A 272 5.28 16.23 -13.48
CA SER A 272 5.00 16.44 -14.90
C SER A 272 5.75 15.44 -15.80
N ASN A 273 7.02 15.19 -15.50
CA ASN A 273 7.82 14.19 -16.20
C ASN A 273 7.24 12.79 -16.04
N GLY A 274 6.87 12.39 -14.81
CA GLY A 274 6.23 11.12 -14.53
C GLY A 274 4.92 10.93 -15.29
N VAL A 275 4.03 11.93 -15.26
CA VAL A 275 2.76 11.92 -16.00
C VAL A 275 2.99 11.81 -17.51
N LYS A 276 4.00 12.50 -18.05
CA LYS A 276 4.35 12.41 -19.46
C LYS A 276 4.82 11.01 -19.86
N VAL A 277 5.70 10.40 -19.06
CA VAL A 277 6.17 9.02 -19.30
C VAL A 277 5.01 8.03 -19.20
N LEU A 278 4.13 8.20 -18.21
CA LEU A 278 2.92 7.40 -18.06
C LEU A 278 2.02 7.50 -19.29
N ALA A 279 1.71 8.73 -19.75
CA ALA A 279 0.86 8.95 -20.91
C ALA A 279 1.40 8.28 -22.19
N LEU A 280 2.71 8.40 -22.45
CA LEU A 280 3.36 7.76 -23.59
C LEU A 280 3.35 6.22 -23.47
N THR A 281 3.55 5.70 -22.26
CA THR A 281 3.51 4.25 -21.99
C THR A 281 2.11 3.69 -22.21
N LEU A 282 1.08 4.35 -21.69
CA LEU A 282 -0.32 3.98 -21.91
C LEU A 282 -0.69 4.04 -23.39
N ALA A 283 -0.28 5.10 -24.10
CA ALA A 283 -0.52 5.21 -25.54
C ALA A 283 0.10 4.02 -26.30
N LYS A 284 1.35 3.67 -26.00
CA LYS A 284 2.04 2.54 -26.63
C LYS A 284 1.30 1.21 -26.38
N PHE A 285 1.06 0.85 -25.12
CA PHE A 285 0.38 -0.41 -24.79
C PHE A 285 -1.07 -0.47 -25.29
N SER A 286 -1.72 0.69 -25.47
CA SER A 286 -3.08 0.70 -25.99
C SER A 286 -3.17 0.33 -27.47
N LEU A 287 -2.07 0.44 -28.23
CA LEU A 287 -1.99 0.17 -29.66
C LEU A 287 -1.56 -1.26 -29.99
N GLU A 288 -0.73 -1.86 -29.14
CA GLU A 288 -0.27 -3.26 -29.25
C GLU A 288 -1.42 -4.23 -28.99
#